data_AF-A0A817GDA2-F1
#
_entry.id   AF-A0A817GDA2-F1
#
_cell.length_a   1.000
_cell.length_b   1.000
_cell.length_c   1.000
_cell.angle_alpha   90.00
_cell.angle_beta   90.00
_cell.angle_gamma   90.00
#
_symmetry.space_group_name_H-M   'P 1'
#
loop_
_entity.id
_entity.type
_entity.pdbx_description
1 polymer ?
#
loop_
_entity_poly.entity_id
_entity_poly.type
_entity_poly.pdbx_seq_one_letter_code
_entity_poly.pdbx_strand_id
1 'polypeptide(L)'
;MLVIYYFLNYFVYPREAKQFPSKLVATPWDLSSSLRTKIITGFSGTNDTQILLPVHIQQDDLPELKKTDALVINNLLKNENENYQCLPMNVQSENILKQIIDQNEIVNVILDVGALFIDRNNKDIAVK
;
A
#
# COMPACT_ATOMS: atom_id res chain seq x y z
N MET A 1 -29.46 -5.33 16.71
CA MET A 1 -28.02 -5.38 16.39
C MET A 1 -27.42 -6.79 16.51
N LEU A 2 -27.70 -7.56 17.57
CA LEU A 2 -27.13 -8.91 17.77
C LEU A 2 -27.42 -9.91 16.63
N VAL A 3 -28.64 -9.90 16.09
CA VAL A 3 -29.04 -10.75 14.94
C VAL A 3 -28.25 -10.42 13.67
N ILE A 4 -27.96 -9.14 13.43
CA ILE A 4 -27.17 -8.69 12.28
C ILE A 4 -25.73 -9.17 12.42
N TYR A 5 -25.14 -8.98 13.60
CA TYR A 5 -23.78 -9.48 13.87
C TYR A 5 -23.68 -11.01 13.76
N TYR A 6 -24.69 -11.75 14.23
CA TYR A 6 -24.74 -13.19 14.07
C TYR A 6 -24.80 -13.60 12.59
N PHE A 7 -25.69 -12.98 11.82
CA PHE A 7 -25.80 -13.28 10.40
C PHE A 7 -24.51 -12.99 9.62
N LEU A 8 -23.91 -11.82 9.86
CA LEU A 8 -22.67 -11.40 9.20
C LEU A 8 -21.50 -12.31 9.57
N ASN A 9 -21.29 -12.60 10.86
CA ASN A 9 -20.14 -13.38 11.33
C ASN A 9 -20.21 -14.87 10.98
N TYR A 10 -21.41 -15.46 10.93
CA TYR A 10 -21.55 -16.90 10.75
C TYR A 10 -21.91 -17.33 9.32
N PHE A 11 -22.55 -16.46 8.52
CA PHE A 11 -23.00 -16.82 7.18
C PHE A 11 -22.29 -16.03 6.07
N VAL A 12 -22.07 -14.73 6.27
CA VAL A 12 -21.55 -13.86 5.21
C VAL A 12 -20.02 -13.87 5.18
N TYR A 13 -19.36 -13.43 6.25
CA TYR A 13 -17.90 -13.26 6.27
C TYR A 13 -17.10 -14.55 6.05
N PRO A 14 -17.48 -15.73 6.61
CA PRO A 14 -16.73 -16.96 6.38
C PRO A 14 -16.67 -17.38 4.90
N ARG A 15 -17.66 -16.97 4.11
CA ARG A 15 -17.74 -17.25 2.67
C ARG A 15 -17.13 -16.13 1.84
N GLU A 16 -17.57 -14.89 2.06
CA GLU A 16 -17.29 -13.76 1.17
C GLU A 16 -15.98 -13.02 1.53
N ALA A 17 -15.56 -13.03 2.80
CA ALA A 17 -14.30 -12.39 3.21
C ALA A 17 -13.07 -13.32 3.06
N LYS A 18 -13.29 -14.55 2.57
CA LYS A 18 -12.26 -15.58 2.47
C LYS A 18 -11.55 -15.48 1.13
N GLN A 19 -10.43 -14.76 1.11
CA GLN A 19 -9.65 -14.50 -0.11
C GLN A 19 -8.95 -15.75 -0.68
N PHE A 20 -8.79 -16.84 0.09
CA PHE A 20 -8.14 -18.10 -0.33
C PHE A 20 -8.73 -19.33 0.39
N PRO A 21 -8.76 -20.54 -0.23
CA PRO A 21 -9.43 -21.72 0.32
C PRO A 21 -8.89 -22.18 1.69
N SER A 22 -7.57 -22.08 1.88
CA SER A 22 -6.87 -22.36 3.13
C SER A 22 -5.75 -21.34 3.32
N LYS A 23 -6.06 -20.22 3.96
CA LYS A 23 -5.07 -19.23 4.41
C LYS A 23 -5.26 -19.02 5.89
N LEU A 24 -4.19 -19.21 6.67
CA LEU A 24 -4.12 -18.70 8.04
C LEU A 24 -4.02 -17.18 7.93
N VAL A 25 -5.17 -16.52 7.88
CA VAL A 25 -5.23 -15.06 7.97
C VAL A 25 -5.31 -14.74 9.45
N ALA A 26 -4.21 -14.31 10.04
CA ALA A 26 -4.34 -13.35 11.13
C ALA A 26 -4.79 -12.07 10.45
N THR A 27 -6.00 -11.59 10.72
CA THR A 27 -6.35 -10.25 10.26
C THR A 27 -5.37 -9.29 10.95
N PRO A 28 -4.93 -8.20 10.31
CA PRO A 28 -4.12 -7.19 11.00
C PRO A 28 -4.77 -6.73 12.31
N TRP A 29 -6.11 -6.80 12.38
CA TRP A 29 -6.89 -6.53 13.57
C TRP A 29 -6.76 -7.59 14.68
N ASP A 30 -6.59 -8.87 14.35
CA ASP A 30 -6.30 -9.93 15.32
C ASP A 30 -4.91 -9.79 15.94
N LEU A 31 -3.98 -9.16 15.21
CA LEU A 31 -2.72 -8.74 15.79
C LEU A 31 -3.01 -7.72 16.89
N SER A 32 -3.81 -6.71 16.58
CA SER A 32 -4.26 -5.73 17.55
C SER A 32 -5.38 -6.22 18.49
N SER A 33 -5.37 -7.44 19.01
CA SER A 33 -6.37 -7.80 20.03
C SER A 33 -5.90 -7.36 21.41
N SER A 34 -6.75 -6.64 22.16
CA SER A 34 -6.50 -6.31 23.58
C SER A 34 -6.46 -7.54 24.49
N LEU A 35 -6.97 -8.68 24.02
CA LEU A 35 -6.87 -9.97 24.70
C LEU A 35 -5.50 -10.63 24.55
N ARG A 36 -4.61 -10.05 23.73
CA ARG A 36 -3.30 -10.61 23.44
C ARG A 36 -2.27 -10.13 24.46
N THR A 37 -1.57 -11.06 25.07
CA THR A 37 -0.56 -10.79 26.11
C THR A 37 0.83 -10.47 25.58
N LYS A 38 1.05 -10.60 24.27
CA LYS A 38 2.35 -10.36 23.61
C LYS A 38 2.32 -9.04 22.86
N ILE A 39 3.34 -8.21 23.11
CA ILE A 39 3.58 -6.94 22.41
C ILE A 39 3.73 -7.22 20.91
N ILE A 40 3.08 -6.41 20.10
CA ILE A 40 3.27 -6.43 18.65
C ILE A 40 3.93 -5.13 18.28
N THR A 41 5.20 -5.22 17.92
CA THR A 41 5.94 -4.11 17.37
C THR A 41 5.52 -3.95 15.91
N GLY A 42 4.92 -2.81 15.57
CA GLY A 42 4.75 -2.39 14.19
C GLY A 42 6.09 -2.01 13.59
N PHE A 43 6.32 -2.35 12.32
CA PHE A 43 7.54 -1.96 11.61
C PHE A 43 7.39 -0.59 10.95
N SER A 44 8.52 0.07 10.67
CA SER A 44 8.58 1.36 9.97
C SER A 44 7.84 1.30 8.63
N GLY A 45 6.93 2.25 8.42
CA GLY A 45 5.99 2.32 7.29
C GLY A 45 4.57 2.71 7.71
N THR A 46 4.30 2.70 9.02
CA THR A 46 3.01 3.08 9.60
C THR A 46 2.87 4.55 9.96
N ASN A 47 3.91 5.38 9.76
CA ASN A 47 3.86 6.78 10.20
C ASN A 47 2.77 7.57 9.46
N ASP A 48 2.63 7.34 8.15
CA ASP A 48 1.58 7.93 7.32
C ASP A 48 0.17 7.43 7.65
N THR A 49 0.08 6.24 8.28
CA THR A 49 -1.17 5.59 8.66
C THR A 49 -1.37 5.52 10.17
N GLN A 50 -0.62 6.30 10.95
CA GLN A 50 -0.62 6.25 12.42
C GLN A 50 -2.03 6.48 13.00
N ILE A 51 -2.82 7.33 12.35
CA ILE A 51 -4.20 7.63 12.74
C ILE A 51 -5.16 6.46 12.53
N LEU A 52 -4.77 5.48 11.71
CA LEU A 52 -5.53 4.27 11.44
C LEU A 52 -5.15 3.14 12.41
N LEU A 53 -4.15 3.36 13.27
CA LEU A 53 -3.77 2.37 14.26
C LEU A 53 -4.92 2.17 15.26
N PRO A 54 -5.21 0.92 15.63
CA PRO A 54 -6.15 0.62 16.70
C PRO A 54 -5.73 1.31 18.01
N VAL A 55 -6.72 1.71 18.82
CA VAL A 55 -6.55 2.56 20.03
C VAL A 55 -5.52 2.03 21.03
N HIS A 56 -5.37 0.71 21.16
CA HIS A 56 -4.43 0.09 22.09
C HIS A 56 -3.05 -0.22 21.48
N ILE A 57 -2.82 0.14 20.21
CA ILE A 57 -1.48 0.15 19.62
C ILE A 57 -0.87 1.53 19.82
N GLN A 58 0.33 1.55 20.39
CA GLN A 58 1.13 2.75 20.52
C GLN A 58 2.32 2.66 19.56
N GLN A 59 2.53 3.70 18.77
CA GLN A 59 3.73 3.85 17.95
C GLN A 59 4.93 4.20 18.84
N ASP A 60 6.05 3.51 18.63
CA ASP A 60 7.30 3.72 19.36
C ASP A 60 8.31 4.42 18.43
N ASP A 61 8.21 5.75 18.38
CA ASP A 61 9.06 6.56 17.51
C ASP A 61 10.46 6.74 18.08
N LEU A 62 11.42 6.04 17.48
CA LEU A 62 12.83 6.15 17.84
C LEU A 62 13.39 7.54 17.46
N PRO A 63 13.92 8.34 18.41
CA PRO A 63 14.46 9.66 18.13
C PRO A 63 15.54 9.67 17.03
N GLU A 64 16.33 8.60 16.93
CA GLU A 64 17.40 8.45 15.94
C GLU A 64 16.86 8.33 14.51
N LEU A 65 15.62 7.88 14.36
CA LEU A 65 14.93 7.73 13.09
C LEU A 65 14.16 8.98 12.66
N LYS A 66 13.98 10.00 13.51
CA LYS A 66 13.25 11.24 13.13
C LYS A 66 13.81 11.91 11.87
N LYS A 67 15.10 11.73 11.59
CA LYS A 67 15.75 12.27 10.39
C LYS A 67 15.35 11.56 9.10
N THR A 68 14.77 10.35 9.14
CA THR A 68 14.45 9.60 7.92
C THR A 68 13.42 10.32 7.07
N ASP A 69 12.41 10.94 7.68
CA ASP A 69 11.39 11.71 6.96
C ASP A 69 12.02 12.91 6.25
N ALA A 70 12.92 13.63 6.95
CA ALA A 70 13.69 14.72 6.35
C ALA A 70 14.62 14.23 5.23
N LEU A 71 15.19 13.02 5.35
CA LEU A 71 16.01 12.42 4.29
C LEU A 71 15.18 12.09 3.05
N VAL A 72 13.93 11.65 3.21
CA VAL A 72 13.02 11.43 2.06
C VAL A 72 12.79 12.75 1.33
N ILE A 73 12.39 13.81 2.04
CA ILE A 73 12.19 15.14 1.44
C ILE A 73 13.48 15.64 0.79
N ASN A 74 14.61 15.55 1.48
CA ASN A 74 15.90 15.97 0.96
C ASN A 74 16.32 15.19 -0.28
N ASN A 75 15.96 13.91 -0.40
CA ASN A 75 16.18 13.13 -1.62
C ASN A 75 15.24 13.58 -2.75
N LEU A 76 13.94 13.77 -2.47
CA LEU A 76 12.97 14.20 -3.47
C LEU A 76 13.29 15.58 -4.06
N LEU A 77 13.86 16.49 -3.26
CA LEU A 77 14.21 17.86 -3.66
C LEU A 77 15.61 17.99 -4.27
N LYS A 78 16.34 16.90 -4.52
CA LYS A 78 17.62 17.02 -5.22
C LYS A 78 17.38 17.38 -6.68
N ASN A 79 18.29 18.16 -7.26
CA ASN A 79 18.19 18.64 -8.64
C ASN A 79 18.00 17.50 -9.66
N GLU A 80 18.60 16.32 -9.44
CA GLU A 80 18.40 15.15 -10.32
C GLU A 80 16.96 14.62 -10.34
N ASN A 81 16.16 14.93 -9.30
CA ASN A 81 14.77 14.53 -9.18
C ASN A 81 13.78 15.65 -9.56
N GLU A 82 14.28 16.82 -10.00
CA GLU A 82 13.45 17.96 -10.43
C GLU A 82 12.95 17.82 -11.89
N ASN A 83 12.98 16.62 -12.46
CA ASN A 83 12.44 16.34 -13.79
C ASN A 83 11.13 15.57 -13.67
N TYR A 84 10.10 16.03 -14.40
CA TYR A 84 8.84 15.31 -14.51
C TYR A 84 8.33 15.35 -15.94
N GLN A 85 7.66 14.28 -16.35
CA GLN A 85 7.03 14.17 -17.66
C GLN A 85 5.54 13.92 -17.49
N CYS A 86 4.73 14.85 -18.00
CA CYS A 86 3.29 14.67 -18.06
C CYS A 86 2.93 13.84 -19.30
N LEU A 87 2.26 12.71 -19.10
CA LEU A 87 1.81 11.82 -20.16
C LEU A 87 0.34 12.12 -20.53
N PRO A 88 -0.08 11.92 -21.79
CA PRO A 88 -1.47 12.09 -22.17
C PRO A 88 -2.38 11.04 -21.50
N MET A 89 -3.65 11.36 -21.26
CA MET A 89 -4.62 10.51 -20.52
C MET A 89 -4.81 9.08 -21.06
N ASN A 90 -4.46 8.81 -22.32
CA ASN A 90 -4.62 7.50 -22.96
C ASN A 90 -3.30 6.99 -23.55
N VAL A 91 -2.17 7.30 -22.90
CA VAL A 91 -0.87 6.77 -23.31
C VAL A 91 -0.88 5.25 -23.22
N GLN A 92 -0.37 4.58 -24.26
CA GLN A 92 -0.17 3.13 -24.24
C GLN A 92 1.11 2.79 -23.50
N SER A 93 1.18 1.65 -22.83
CA SER A 93 2.40 1.25 -22.08
C SER A 93 3.65 1.22 -22.96
N GLU A 94 3.54 0.81 -24.22
CA GLU A 94 4.68 0.80 -25.15
C GLU A 94 5.24 2.21 -25.38
N ASN A 95 4.37 3.23 -25.44
CA ASN A 95 4.79 4.61 -25.59
C ASN A 95 5.49 5.13 -24.33
N ILE A 96 5.05 4.72 -23.13
CA ILE A 96 5.74 5.06 -21.88
C ILE A 96 7.13 4.44 -21.87
N LEU A 97 7.24 3.14 -22.15
CA LEU A 97 8.52 2.42 -22.18
C LEU A 97 9.48 3.01 -23.21
N LYS A 98 8.98 3.35 -24.40
CA LYS A 98 9.78 4.01 -25.42
C LYS A 98 10.32 5.35 -24.93
N GLN A 99 9.49 6.17 -24.28
CA GLN A 99 9.94 7.44 -23.72
C GLN A 99 11.01 7.28 -22.64
N ILE A 100 10.91 6.25 -21.79
CA ILE A 100 11.93 5.93 -20.77
C ILE A 100 13.25 5.53 -21.45
N ILE A 101 13.19 4.70 -22.49
CA ILE A 101 14.40 4.25 -23.22
C ILE A 101 15.06 5.40 -23.97
N ASP A 102 14.26 6.31 -24.53
CA ASP A 102 14.75 7.45 -25.31
C ASP A 102 15.32 8.58 -24.43
N GLN A 103 15.30 8.45 -23.09
CA GLN A 103 15.92 9.45 -22.19
C GLN A 103 17.44 9.42 -22.29
N ASN A 104 18.06 10.61 -22.20
CA ASN A 104 19.51 10.76 -22.21
C ASN A 104 20.17 10.30 -20.89
N GLU A 105 19.40 10.23 -19.81
CA GLU A 105 19.88 9.81 -18.49
C GLU A 105 19.75 8.30 -18.29
N ILE A 106 20.69 7.72 -17.55
CA ILE A 106 20.67 6.29 -17.26
C ILE A 106 19.65 6.02 -16.16
N VAL A 107 18.52 5.42 -16.52
CA VAL A 107 17.52 4.96 -15.56
C VAL A 107 17.96 3.62 -14.96
N ASN A 108 18.39 3.62 -13.69
CA ASN A 108 18.82 2.40 -13.00
C ASN A 108 17.68 1.61 -12.36
N VAL A 109 16.59 2.28 -11.97
CA VAL A 109 15.46 1.70 -11.25
C VAL A 109 14.17 2.34 -11.75
N ILE A 110 13.16 1.51 -12.02
CA ILE A 110 11.79 1.96 -12.31
C ILE A 110 10.91 1.50 -11.15
N LEU A 111 10.20 2.44 -10.52
CA LEU A 111 9.24 2.17 -9.46
C LEU A 111 7.83 2.35 -10.02
N ASP A 112 7.05 1.28 -10.02
CA ASP A 112 5.66 1.28 -10.45
C ASP A 112 4.70 1.19 -9.26
N VAL A 113 3.70 2.08 -9.24
CA VAL A 113 2.67 2.14 -8.20
C VAL A 113 1.29 1.70 -8.73
N GLY A 114 1.17 1.24 -9.98
CA GLY A 114 -0.14 0.90 -10.55
C GLY A 114 -0.21 0.44 -12.02
N ALA A 115 0.89 0.06 -12.67
CA ALA A 115 0.91 -0.33 -14.09
C ALA A 115 0.12 -1.62 -14.38
N LEU A 116 -0.33 -2.36 -13.36
CA LEU A 116 -1.23 -3.51 -13.55
C LEU A 116 -2.52 -3.15 -14.31
N PHE A 117 -2.93 -1.88 -14.25
CA PHE A 117 -4.13 -1.36 -14.91
C PHE A 117 -3.84 -0.58 -16.19
N ILE A 118 -2.57 -0.43 -16.57
CA ILE A 118 -2.23 0.24 -17.82
C ILE A 118 -2.83 -0.52 -19.00
N ASP A 119 -3.28 0.21 -20.02
CA ASP A 119 -3.92 -0.31 -21.23
C ASP A 119 -5.21 -1.11 -21.00
N ARG A 120 -5.75 -1.12 -19.78
CA ARG A 120 -6.99 -1.80 -19.43
C ARG A 120 -8.07 -0.81 -19.05
N ASN A 121 -9.30 -1.12 -19.45
CA ASN A 121 -10.47 -0.40 -18.97
C ASN A 121 -11.12 -1.15 -17.78
N ASN A 122 -12.04 -0.48 -17.10
CA ASN A 122 -12.75 -1.03 -15.94
C ASN A 122 -13.46 -2.36 -16.22
N LYS A 123 -13.97 -2.58 -17.44
CA LYS A 123 -14.61 -3.85 -17.80
C LYS A 123 -13.58 -4.97 -17.86
N ASP A 124 -12.44 -4.75 -18.50
CA ASP A 124 -11.36 -5.76 -18.63
C ASP A 124 -10.84 -6.22 -17.26
N ILE A 125 -10.86 -5.32 -16.28
CA ILE A 125 -10.43 -5.58 -14.90
C ILE A 125 -11.50 -6.37 -14.13
N ALA A 126 -12.78 -6.06 -14.33
CA ALA A 126 -13.88 -6.62 -13.55
C ALA A 126 -14.25 -8.08 -13.87
N VAL A 127 -13.77 -8.65 -14.98
CA VAL A 127 -14.07 -10.05 -15.38
C VAL A 127 -13.17 -11.07 -14.67
N LYS A 128 -12.30 -10.64 -13.75
CA LYS A 128 -11.28 -11.49 -13.11
C LYS A 128 -11.64 -11.91 -11.69
#